data_AF-A0A3D8RUZ4-F1
#
_entry.id   AF-A0A3D8RUZ4-F1
#
_cell.length_a   1.000
_cell.length_b   1.000
_cell.length_c   1.000
_cell.angle_alpha   90.00
_cell.angle_beta   90.00
_cell.angle_gamma   90.00
#
_symmetry.space_group_name_H-M   'P 1'
#
loop_
_entity.id
_entity.type
_entity.pdbx_description
1 polymer ?
#
loop_
_entity_poly.entity_id
_entity_poly.type
_entity_poly.pdbx_seq_one_letter_code
_entity_poly.pdbx_strand_id
1 'polypeptide(L)'
;MDEEVSWFCDLTAAPPPVARDYLGLTERNFELAINLYFEDPELYSNLVQSPLEQPSTPCLPLLDVAGPYQNLVLNRQRAEIRLVTILPGRFPDPIKLKLKVVSLHDSNLSYQALSYAWGNNNAPRHILVDGYSHEIIGNLFTALSRLRRSSKSRTLWIDALCINQINITELLV
;
A
#
# COMPACT_ATOMS: atom_id res chain seq x y z
N MET A 1 -6.42 -24.68 14.18
CA MET A 1 -5.69 -23.70 14.99
C MET A 1 -4.25 -23.62 14.51
N ASP A 2 -3.57 -24.76 14.32
CA ASP A 2 -2.17 -24.76 13.85
C ASP A 2 -1.99 -24.38 12.37
N GLU A 3 -2.93 -24.70 11.47
CA GLU A 3 -2.83 -24.27 10.05
C GLU A 3 -2.91 -22.75 9.88
N GLU A 4 -3.84 -22.09 10.57
CA GLU A 4 -3.98 -20.62 10.55
C GLU A 4 -2.75 -19.94 11.15
N VAL A 5 -2.20 -20.49 12.24
CA VAL A 5 -0.96 -19.99 12.84
C VAL A 5 0.23 -20.17 11.90
N SER A 6 0.36 -21.34 11.26
CA SER A 6 1.40 -21.59 10.25
C SER A 6 1.30 -20.60 9.11
N TRP A 7 0.10 -20.42 8.55
CA TRP A 7 -0.12 -19.53 7.42
C TRP A 7 0.12 -18.05 7.79
N PHE A 8 -0.21 -17.67 9.02
CA PHE A 8 0.13 -16.36 9.55
C PHE A 8 1.65 -16.16 9.62
N CYS A 9 2.38 -17.13 10.19
CA CYS A 9 3.83 -17.07 10.33
C CYS A 9 4.52 -17.03 8.96
N ASP A 10 4.09 -17.85 8.01
CA ASP A 10 4.64 -17.90 6.65
C ASP A 10 4.46 -16.57 5.92
N LEU A 11 3.32 -15.90 6.14
CA LEU A 11 2.99 -14.64 5.46
C LEU A 11 3.64 -13.41 6.09
N THR A 12 3.83 -13.43 7.41
CA THR A 12 4.26 -12.26 8.19
C THR A 12 5.69 -12.36 8.70
N ALA A 13 6.30 -13.55 8.62
CA ALA A 13 7.50 -13.93 9.35
C ALA A 13 7.38 -13.81 10.89
N ALA A 14 6.16 -13.66 11.43
CA ALA A 14 5.94 -13.58 12.87
C ALA A 14 6.19 -14.93 13.56
N PRO A 15 6.69 -14.94 14.81
CA PRO A 15 6.76 -16.15 15.61
C PRO A 15 5.36 -16.75 15.89
N PRO A 16 5.22 -18.09 16.02
CA PRO A 16 3.94 -18.74 16.33
C PRO A 16 3.18 -18.21 17.57
N PRO A 17 3.85 -17.77 18.66
CA PRO A 17 3.16 -17.12 19.77
C PRO A 17 2.44 -15.83 19.36
N VAL A 18 3.12 -14.96 18.59
CA VAL A 18 2.57 -13.69 18.11
C VAL A 18 1.39 -13.93 17.18
N ALA A 19 1.51 -14.90 16.27
CA ALA A 19 0.42 -15.29 15.38
C ALA A 19 -0.85 -15.73 16.14
N ARG A 20 -0.69 -16.52 17.23
CA ARG A 20 -1.81 -16.95 18.07
C ARG A 20 -2.51 -15.79 18.77
N ASP A 21 -1.74 -14.82 19.24
CA ASP A 21 -2.28 -13.67 19.96
C ASP A 21 -3.09 -12.76 19.03
N TYR A 22 -2.58 -12.44 17.83
CA TYR A 22 -3.33 -11.65 16.85
C TYR A 22 -4.57 -12.38 16.33
N LEU A 23 -4.48 -13.70 16.10
CA LEU A 23 -5.67 -14.50 15.76
C LEU A 23 -6.67 -14.56 16.91
N GLY A 24 -6.22 -14.51 18.17
CA GLY A 24 -7.08 -14.43 19.34
C GLY A 24 -7.81 -13.09 19.46
N LEU A 25 -7.11 -11.97 19.23
CA LEU A 25 -7.65 -10.61 19.29
C LEU A 25 -8.75 -10.35 18.25
N THR A 26 -8.74 -11.09 17.15
CA THR A 26 -9.67 -10.89 16.04
C THR A 26 -10.74 -11.97 15.95
N GLU A 27 -11.00 -12.69 17.04
CA GLU A 27 -11.95 -13.81 17.08
C GLU A 27 -11.67 -14.85 15.97
N ARG A 28 -10.40 -15.05 15.63
CA ARG A 28 -9.89 -15.92 14.56
C ARG A 28 -10.26 -15.45 13.14
N ASN A 29 -10.61 -14.18 12.97
CA ASN A 29 -10.67 -13.55 11.67
C ASN A 29 -9.24 -13.32 11.15
N PHE A 30 -8.80 -14.23 10.28
CA PHE A 30 -7.44 -14.24 9.75
C PHE A 30 -7.07 -12.95 9.00
N GLU A 31 -7.99 -12.43 8.19
CA GLU A 31 -7.76 -11.20 7.42
C GLU A 31 -7.63 -10.00 8.36
N LEU A 32 -8.44 -9.94 9.42
CA LEU A 32 -8.30 -8.90 10.45
C LEU A 32 -7.02 -9.08 11.25
N ALA A 33 -6.60 -10.31 11.56
CA ALA A 33 -5.39 -10.60 12.33
C ALA A 33 -4.13 -10.14 11.58
N ILE A 34 -4.04 -10.46 10.28
CA ILE A 34 -2.91 -10.05 9.46
C ILE A 34 -2.92 -8.56 9.19
N ASN A 35 -4.08 -7.98 8.89
CA ASN A 35 -4.19 -6.53 8.76
C ASN A 35 -3.77 -5.87 10.08
N LEU A 36 -4.24 -6.34 11.24
CA LEU A 36 -3.87 -5.78 12.54
C LEU A 36 -2.36 -5.91 12.82
N TYR A 37 -1.75 -7.05 12.52
CA TYR A 37 -0.31 -7.26 12.61
C TYR A 37 0.48 -6.33 11.69
N PHE A 38 -0.05 -6.05 10.50
CA PHE A 38 0.56 -5.15 9.55
C PHE A 38 0.24 -3.66 9.82
N GLU A 39 -0.82 -3.36 10.54
CA GLU A 39 -1.10 -1.99 11.00
C GLU A 39 -0.16 -1.63 12.16
N ASP A 40 -0.01 -2.53 13.13
CA ASP A 40 0.85 -2.34 14.29
C ASP A 40 1.50 -3.69 14.69
N PRO A 41 2.71 -3.99 14.18
CA PRO A 41 3.45 -5.21 14.53
C PRO A 41 3.90 -5.23 16.00
N GLU A 42 3.95 -4.06 16.65
CA GLU A 42 4.38 -3.85 18.03
C GLU A 42 3.21 -3.70 19.01
N LEU A 43 1.96 -3.82 18.55
CA LEU A 43 0.77 -3.75 19.39
C LEU A 43 0.88 -4.70 20.59
N TYR A 44 1.57 -5.84 20.41
CA TYR A 44 1.90 -6.79 21.46
C TYR A 44 3.04 -6.31 22.39
N SER A 45 4.12 -5.77 21.83
CA SER A 45 5.24 -5.16 22.56
C SER A 45 4.77 -4.05 23.51
N ASN A 46 3.73 -3.31 23.10
CA ASN A 46 3.15 -2.22 23.88
C ASN A 46 2.22 -2.67 25.02
N LEU A 47 1.74 -3.92 25.01
CA LEU A 47 0.90 -4.50 26.07
C LEU A 47 1.74 -5.15 27.20
N VAL A 48 3.06 -5.32 27.02
CA VAL A 48 4.01 -5.90 27.98
C VAL A 48 5.22 -4.95 28.13
N GLN A 49 5.22 -4.08 29.14
CA GLN A 49 6.00 -2.83 29.20
C GLN A 49 7.56 -2.89 29.19
N SER A 50 8.15 -1.86 28.53
CA SER A 50 9.32 -0.99 28.89
C SER A 50 10.78 -1.34 28.46
N PRO A 51 11.76 -0.38 28.42
CA PRO A 51 12.14 0.36 27.20
C PRO A 51 13.66 0.39 26.95
N LEU A 52 14.18 -0.02 25.80
CA LEU A 52 15.60 0.25 25.45
C LEU A 52 15.81 0.49 23.94
N GLU A 53 16.15 1.76 23.65
CA GLU A 53 17.09 2.28 22.65
C GLU A 53 17.13 1.67 21.23
N GLN A 54 16.78 2.49 20.23
CA GLN A 54 17.12 2.23 18.82
C GLN A 54 18.40 2.98 18.40
N PRO A 55 19.37 2.33 17.73
CA PRO A 55 20.33 3.01 16.89
C PRO A 55 19.95 2.91 15.41
N SER A 56 19.74 4.08 14.82
CA SER A 56 20.16 4.53 13.48
C SER A 56 20.12 3.55 12.30
N THR A 57 19.26 3.91 11.35
CA THR A 57 19.24 3.54 9.92
C THR A 57 20.62 3.53 9.27
N PRO A 58 20.90 2.57 8.37
CA PRO A 58 21.77 2.82 7.23
C PRO A 58 20.93 3.00 5.97
N CYS A 59 21.12 4.14 5.30
CA CYS A 59 20.85 4.30 3.88
C CYS A 59 21.57 3.21 3.07
N LEU A 60 20.98 2.82 1.93
CA LEU A 60 21.61 2.48 0.63
C LEU A 60 20.60 1.68 -0.24
N PRO A 61 20.75 1.61 -1.57
CA PRO A 61 21.16 2.61 -2.56
C PRO A 61 20.12 2.77 -3.70
N LEU A 62 20.25 3.85 -4.46
CA LEU A 62 19.60 4.05 -5.76
C LEU A 62 19.93 2.90 -6.73
N LEU A 63 18.94 2.12 -7.16
CA LEU A 63 19.01 1.25 -8.34
C LEU A 63 17.59 0.84 -8.79
N ASP A 64 16.94 1.67 -9.60
CA ASP A 64 16.56 1.34 -10.99
C ASP A 64 15.90 2.60 -11.60
N VAL A 65 16.47 3.15 -12.67
CA VAL A 65 16.10 4.48 -13.21
C VAL A 65 14.84 4.41 -14.09
N ALA A 66 14.17 3.26 -14.12
CA ALA A 66 12.89 3.03 -14.77
C ALA A 66 11.75 2.88 -13.76
N GLY A 67 11.48 3.94 -13.00
CA GLY A 67 10.27 4.00 -12.17
C GLY A 67 8.99 4.01 -13.02
N PRO A 68 7.83 3.73 -12.40
CA PRO A 68 6.54 3.62 -13.10
C PRO A 68 6.14 4.88 -13.90
N TYR A 69 6.81 6.02 -13.67
CA TYR A 69 6.53 7.30 -14.32
C TYR A 69 7.32 7.57 -15.60
N GLN A 70 8.32 6.74 -15.97
CA GLN A 70 9.28 7.10 -17.02
C GLN A 70 8.66 7.38 -18.39
N ASN A 71 7.50 6.79 -18.69
CA ASN A 71 6.76 7.00 -19.94
C ASN A 71 5.39 7.67 -19.74
N LEU A 72 5.18 8.35 -18.61
CA LEU A 72 3.90 8.94 -18.22
C LEU A 72 4.00 10.46 -18.06
N VAL A 73 4.65 11.14 -19.01
CA VAL A 73 4.70 12.60 -19.05
C VAL A 73 3.31 13.14 -19.38
N LEU A 74 2.84 14.11 -18.59
CA LEU A 74 1.52 14.71 -18.75
C LEU A 74 1.57 15.89 -19.74
N ASN A 75 0.64 15.91 -20.69
CA ASN A 75 0.44 17.05 -21.58
C ASN A 75 -0.67 17.98 -21.04
N ARG A 76 -0.28 19.16 -20.56
CA ARG A 76 -1.22 20.19 -20.06
C ARG A 76 -2.24 20.65 -21.11
N GLN A 77 -1.84 20.77 -22.38
CA GLN A 77 -2.75 21.22 -23.46
C GLN A 77 -3.87 20.20 -23.73
N ARG A 78 -3.63 18.93 -23.41
CA ARG A 78 -4.61 17.84 -23.53
C ARG A 78 -5.38 17.58 -22.24
N ALA A 79 -5.18 18.41 -21.22
CA ALA A 79 -5.74 18.25 -19.89
C ALA A 79 -5.52 16.81 -19.36
N GLU A 80 -4.29 16.32 -19.47
CA GLU A 80 -3.95 14.95 -19.09
C GLU A 80 -3.69 14.82 -17.59
N ILE A 81 -4.18 13.72 -17.01
CA ILE A 81 -3.92 13.29 -15.63
C ILE A 81 -3.46 11.83 -15.62
N ARG A 82 -2.82 11.40 -14.53
CA ARG A 82 -2.57 9.97 -14.28
C ARG A 82 -3.70 9.39 -13.44
N LEU A 83 -4.06 8.15 -13.72
CA LEU A 83 -4.96 7.35 -12.90
C LEU A 83 -4.30 6.03 -12.57
N VAL A 84 -4.62 5.49 -11.40
CA VAL A 84 -4.25 4.14 -10.99
C VAL A 84 -5.44 3.22 -11.09
N THR A 85 -5.24 2.05 -11.68
CA THR A 85 -6.22 0.97 -11.67
C THR A 85 -5.75 -0.10 -10.70
N ILE A 86 -6.47 -0.28 -9.59
CA ILE A 86 -6.24 -1.41 -8.70
C ILE A 86 -6.76 -2.69 -9.36
N LEU A 87 -5.88 -3.69 -9.48
CA LEU A 87 -6.20 -4.98 -10.06
C LEU A 87 -6.94 -5.87 -9.06
N PRO A 88 -7.79 -6.79 -9.54
CA PRO A 88 -8.42 -7.77 -8.68
C PRO A 88 -7.39 -8.63 -7.95
N GLY A 89 -7.74 -9.05 -6.75
CA GLY A 89 -6.92 -9.99 -5.97
C GLY A 89 -7.60 -10.26 -4.64
N ARG A 90 -7.16 -11.31 -3.96
CA ARG A 90 -7.63 -11.62 -2.61
C ARG A 90 -6.50 -11.40 -1.64
N PHE A 91 -6.85 -11.12 -0.40
CA PHE A 91 -5.85 -11.26 0.64
C PHE A 91 -5.41 -12.74 0.68
N PRO A 92 -4.11 -13.07 0.76
CA PRO A 92 -2.95 -12.21 1.02
C PRO A 92 -2.14 -11.78 -0.21
N ASP A 93 -2.69 -11.94 -1.42
CA ASP A 93 -1.99 -11.56 -2.66
C ASP A 93 -1.56 -10.08 -2.61
N PRO A 94 -0.36 -9.74 -3.13
CA PRO A 94 0.12 -8.37 -3.17
C PRO A 94 -0.85 -7.46 -3.94
N ILE A 95 -0.96 -6.21 -3.49
CA ILE A 95 -1.74 -5.20 -4.21
C ILE A 95 -0.98 -4.82 -5.48
N LYS A 96 -1.64 -4.98 -6.61
CA LYS A 96 -1.12 -4.65 -7.94
C LYS A 96 -1.92 -3.51 -8.52
N LEU A 97 -1.24 -2.46 -8.97
CA LEU A 97 -1.80 -1.29 -9.62
C LEU A 97 -1.24 -1.18 -11.03
N LYS A 98 -2.04 -0.59 -11.93
CA LYS A 98 -1.56 -0.08 -13.22
C LYS A 98 -1.69 1.43 -13.27
N LEU A 99 -0.63 2.13 -13.65
CA LEU A 99 -0.64 3.57 -13.80
C LEU A 99 -0.83 3.93 -15.28
N LYS A 100 -1.74 4.88 -15.56
CA LYS A 100 -2.07 5.26 -16.94
C LYS A 100 -2.30 6.76 -17.06
N VAL A 101 -1.81 7.37 -18.13
CA VAL A 101 -2.18 8.73 -18.54
C VAL A 101 -3.49 8.71 -19.30
N VAL A 102 -4.39 9.62 -18.95
CA VAL A 102 -5.69 9.82 -19.59
C VAL A 102 -5.94 11.31 -19.80
N SER A 103 -6.77 11.67 -20.78
CA SER A 103 -7.23 13.05 -20.95
C SER A 103 -8.55 13.25 -20.21
N LEU A 104 -8.68 14.37 -19.49
CA LEU A 104 -9.93 14.79 -18.85
C LEU A 104 -11.05 15.06 -19.87
N HIS A 105 -10.73 15.22 -21.16
CA HIS A 105 -11.72 15.41 -22.22
C HIS A 105 -12.26 14.09 -22.79
N ASP A 106 -11.77 12.93 -22.33
CA ASP A 106 -12.32 11.63 -22.75
C ASP A 106 -13.71 11.42 -22.14
N SER A 107 -14.74 11.32 -22.98
CA SER A 107 -16.13 11.15 -22.57
C SER A 107 -16.42 9.80 -21.92
N ASN A 108 -15.56 8.79 -22.12
CA ASN A 108 -15.68 7.48 -21.49
C ASN A 108 -14.90 7.39 -20.17
N LEU A 109 -14.30 8.51 -19.72
CA LEU A 109 -13.48 8.51 -18.53
C LEU A 109 -14.33 8.35 -17.27
N SER A 110 -14.08 7.28 -16.52
CA SER A 110 -14.70 7.03 -15.22
C SER A 110 -13.63 6.67 -14.19
N TYR A 111 -13.59 7.44 -13.10
CA TYR A 111 -12.68 7.23 -11.98
C TYR A 111 -13.28 7.80 -10.69
N GLN A 112 -12.71 7.42 -9.55
CA GLN A 112 -13.05 8.00 -8.25
C GLN A 112 -11.81 8.59 -7.61
N ALA A 113 -11.92 9.78 -7.02
CA ALA A 113 -10.85 10.32 -6.20
C ALA A 113 -10.86 9.63 -4.82
N LEU A 114 -9.68 9.18 -4.37
CA LEU A 114 -9.51 8.67 -3.02
C LEU A 114 -8.96 9.79 -2.13
N SER A 115 -9.77 10.20 -1.14
CA SER A 115 -9.29 10.99 -0.02
C SER A 115 -8.99 10.05 1.15
N TYR A 116 -7.80 10.18 1.74
CA TYR A 116 -7.38 9.41 2.89
C TYR A 116 -6.68 10.34 3.90
N ALA A 117 -6.77 9.99 5.19
CA ALA A 117 -6.16 10.82 6.23
C ALA A 117 -4.64 10.73 6.13
N TRP A 118 -3.94 11.85 6.01
CA TRP A 118 -2.48 11.92 6.04
C TRP A 118 -1.99 11.83 7.48
N GLY A 119 -0.95 11.04 7.73
CA GLY A 119 -0.38 10.85 9.06
C GLY A 119 -1.04 9.70 9.83
N ASN A 120 -0.31 8.60 9.88
CA ASN A 120 -0.33 7.65 10.98
C ASN A 120 1.05 7.00 11.01
N ASN A 121 1.55 6.64 12.19
CA ASN A 121 2.90 6.12 12.43
C ASN A 121 3.07 4.67 11.92
N ASN A 122 2.30 4.26 10.93
CA ASN A 122 2.32 2.90 10.41
C ASN A 122 3.57 2.72 9.56
N ALA A 123 4.22 1.57 9.73
CA ALA A 123 5.37 1.18 8.94
C ALA A 123 5.05 1.26 7.43
N PRO A 124 5.99 1.76 6.60
CA PRO A 124 5.83 1.77 5.16
C PRO A 124 5.54 0.36 4.62
N ARG A 125 4.70 0.30 3.58
CA ARG A 125 4.22 -0.93 2.95
C ARG A 125 4.56 -0.93 1.47
N HIS A 126 4.87 -2.09 0.92
CA HIS A 126 5.13 -2.22 -0.51
C HIS A 126 3.90 -2.68 -1.28
N ILE A 127 3.69 -2.06 -2.43
CA ILE A 127 2.74 -2.47 -3.46
C ILE A 127 3.47 -2.61 -4.81
N LEU A 128 2.81 -3.20 -5.80
CA LEU A 128 3.34 -3.30 -7.15
C LEU A 128 2.62 -2.31 -8.08
N VAL A 129 3.35 -1.37 -8.68
CA VAL A 129 2.83 -0.43 -9.69
C VAL A 129 3.50 -0.74 -11.02
N ASP A 130 2.72 -1.22 -11.98
CA ASP A 130 3.21 -1.69 -13.29
C ASP A 130 4.38 -2.69 -13.19
N GLY A 131 4.38 -3.50 -12.12
CA GLY A 131 5.41 -4.50 -11.85
C GLY A 131 6.58 -4.01 -11.00
N TYR A 132 6.70 -2.70 -10.76
CA TYR A 132 7.72 -2.11 -9.91
C TYR A 132 7.26 -2.06 -8.45
N SER A 133 8.17 -2.42 -7.52
CA SER A 133 7.91 -2.23 -6.09
C SER A 133 7.83 -0.74 -5.78
N HIS A 134 6.75 -0.33 -5.12
CA HIS A 134 6.51 1.05 -4.73
C HIS A 134 6.14 1.09 -3.25
N GLU A 135 6.85 1.93 -2.49
CA GLU A 135 6.59 2.12 -1.07
C GLU A 135 5.46 3.13 -0.89
N ILE A 136 4.50 2.80 -0.02
CA ILE A 136 3.40 3.66 0.38
C ILE A 136 3.24 3.67 1.90
N ILE A 137 2.65 4.74 2.41
CA ILE A 137 2.26 4.88 3.81
C ILE A 137 1.13 3.91 4.18
N GLY A 138 1.13 3.43 5.43
CA GLY A 138 0.26 2.34 5.87
C GLY A 138 -1.23 2.60 5.70
N ASN A 139 -1.70 3.79 6.04
CA ASN A 139 -3.08 4.25 5.81
C ASN A 139 -3.56 4.11 4.35
N LEU A 140 -2.70 4.43 3.37
CA LEU A 140 -3.00 4.27 1.96
C LEU A 140 -3.06 2.78 1.60
N PHE A 141 -2.17 1.97 2.16
CA PHE A 141 -2.23 0.52 2.00
C PHE A 141 -3.54 -0.08 2.54
N THR A 142 -3.99 0.34 3.72
CA THR A 142 -5.27 -0.07 4.31
C THR A 142 -6.43 0.32 3.41
N ALA A 143 -6.44 1.57 2.93
CA ALA A 143 -7.47 2.08 2.04
C ALA A 143 -7.53 1.29 0.73
N LEU A 144 -6.38 1.04 0.10
CA LEU A 144 -6.27 0.23 -1.12
C LEU A 144 -6.72 -1.22 -0.88
N SER A 145 -6.36 -1.82 0.25
CA SER A 145 -6.78 -3.18 0.61
C SER A 145 -8.30 -3.29 0.71
N ARG A 146 -8.96 -2.32 1.35
CA ARG A 146 -10.43 -2.26 1.48
C ARG A 146 -11.13 -1.97 0.16
N LEU A 147 -10.51 -1.18 -0.72
CA LEU A 147 -11.06 -0.85 -2.04
C LEU A 147 -10.88 -1.96 -3.08
N ARG A 148 -9.87 -2.82 -2.88
CA ARG A 148 -9.59 -3.96 -3.75
C ARG A 148 -10.74 -4.95 -3.73
N ARG A 149 -11.21 -5.34 -4.91
CA ARG A 149 -12.24 -6.37 -5.05
C ARG A 149 -11.61 -7.64 -5.59
N SER A 150 -12.16 -8.79 -5.22
CA SER A 150 -11.64 -10.09 -5.65
C SER A 150 -11.79 -10.38 -7.15
N SER A 151 -12.71 -9.71 -7.85
CA SER A 151 -13.05 -10.01 -9.25
C SER A 151 -13.16 -8.80 -10.18
N LYS A 152 -13.06 -7.57 -9.65
CA LYS A 152 -13.24 -6.35 -10.46
C LYS A 152 -12.16 -5.33 -10.15
N SER A 153 -11.57 -4.77 -11.21
CA SER A 153 -10.67 -3.64 -11.10
C SER A 153 -11.42 -2.36 -10.76
N ARG A 154 -10.73 -1.40 -10.15
CA ARG A 154 -11.27 -0.06 -9.88
C ARG A 154 -10.25 0.99 -10.31
N THR A 155 -10.71 2.02 -11.01
CA THR A 155 -9.87 3.14 -11.41
C THR A 155 -10.03 4.28 -10.42
N LEU A 156 -8.91 4.75 -9.89
CA LEU A 156 -8.82 5.75 -8.84
C LEU A 156 -7.85 6.86 -9.24
N TRP A 157 -8.11 8.06 -8.73
CA TRP A 157 -7.12 9.11 -8.63
C TRP A 157 -6.67 9.22 -7.17
N ILE A 158 -5.36 9.09 -6.94
CA ILE A 158 -4.73 9.08 -5.61
C ILE A 158 -3.50 9.99 -5.71
N ASP A 159 -3.45 11.08 -4.96
CA ASP A 159 -2.36 12.06 -5.05
C ASP A 159 -0.96 11.43 -4.94
N ALA A 160 -0.71 10.57 -3.96
CA ALA A 160 0.58 9.93 -3.70
C ALA A 160 1.07 9.02 -4.84
N LEU A 161 0.17 8.56 -5.72
CA LEU A 161 0.52 7.65 -6.82
C LEU A 161 0.32 8.27 -8.21
N CYS A 162 -0.65 9.16 -8.37
CA CYS A 162 -0.91 9.83 -9.64
C CYS A 162 0.04 11.01 -9.87
N ILE A 163 0.57 11.60 -8.79
CA ILE A 163 1.56 12.67 -8.86
C ILE A 163 2.95 12.06 -8.71
N ASN A 164 3.89 12.42 -9.59
CA ASN A 164 5.28 12.01 -9.42
C ASN A 164 5.92 12.82 -8.28
N GLN A 165 5.89 12.26 -7.09
CA GLN A 165 6.39 12.88 -5.84
C GLN A 165 7.89 13.19 -5.87
N ILE A 166 8.67 12.60 -6.80
CA ILE A 166 10.12 12.84 -6.95
C ILE A 166 10.38 14.02 -7.90
N ASN A 167 9.42 14.35 -8.76
CA ASN A 167 9.54 15.50 -9.66
C ASN A 167 9.06 16.77 -8.96
N ILE A 168 10.01 17.56 -8.47
CA ILE A 168 9.76 18.85 -7.81
C ILE A 168 8.93 19.84 -8.64
N THR A 169 8.92 19.72 -9.98
CA THR A 169 8.07 20.57 -10.85
C THR A 169 6.59 20.19 -10.79
N GLU A 170 6.28 18.93 -10.44
CA GLU A 170 4.90 18.44 -10.32
C GLU A 170 4.28 18.77 -8.95
N LEU A 171 5.11 19.07 -7.94
CA LEU A 171 4.67 19.43 -6.58
C LEU A 171 4.32 20.92 -6.40
N LEU A 172 4.68 21.79 -7.36
CA LEU A 172 4.59 23.26 -7.24
C LEU A 172 3.53 23.90 -8.16
N VAL A 173 2.43 23.20 -8.46
CA VAL A 173 1.29 23.78 -9.21
C VAL A 173 0.11 24.02 -8.29
#